data_AF-A0A6P8J5Q2-F1
#
_entry.id   AF-A0A6P8J5Q2-F1
#
_cell.length_a   1.000
_cell.length_b   1.000
_cell.length_c   1.000
_cell.angle_alpha   90.00
_cell.angle_beta   90.00
_cell.angle_gamma   90.00
#
_symmetry.space_group_name_H-M   'P 1'
#
loop_
_entity.id
_entity.type
_entity.pdbx_description
1 polymer ?
#
loop_
_entity_poly.entity_id
_entity_poly.type
_entity_poly.pdbx_seq_one_letter_code
_entity_poly.pdbx_strand_id
1 'polypeptide(L)'
;MLLEKHVLIFGTFLIHVPGFLAVLSVPQQPCRSPCIRNALFKEYQKDFVLRGHVIATFRVPSPLYCTYKCIEEPRCKSINCENITSNKPTILCELNYETKTTKPAFYVRRTGHTYHDAIGPGSGWCDSVCPSPYNTLLCPPGFSGAGCQTPMKSCKDWLNHGFSKDGIYHVVLESHKTFPVYCDQTTDGGGWAVIQRREDGTVDFYRGWNEYKTGFGDLNAEFWLGNDLIHILTASGETELRVELETFAGHEAYAKYNSFNISNEESNYTLSASGYNGTAGDSLGLESGNTVMNTINNQMAFSTWDRDHDQHSGNGSCALENKGAWWFNSCYWSHLNGPYKGQGEIYGINWYSFVVSNYESLKKCSMKIRPAA
;
A
#
# COMPACT_ATOMS: atom_id res chain seq x y z
N MET A 1 -55.00 -34.92 -26.74
CA MET A 1 -54.26 -35.90 -27.56
C MET A 1 -52.90 -35.29 -27.86
N LEU A 2 -51.84 -35.87 -27.25
CA LEU A 2 -50.39 -35.80 -27.56
C LEU A 2 -49.74 -34.40 -27.79
N LEU A 3 -48.91 -33.89 -26.88
CA LEU A 3 -47.47 -34.15 -26.65
C LEU A 3 -46.50 -33.48 -27.66
N GLU A 4 -45.69 -32.58 -27.09
CA GLU A 4 -44.24 -32.41 -27.25
C GLU A 4 -43.59 -31.59 -28.39
N LYS A 5 -42.65 -30.73 -27.92
CA LYS A 5 -41.28 -30.43 -28.36
C LYS A 5 -40.93 -29.06 -28.98
N HIS A 6 -39.93 -28.46 -28.32
CA HIS A 6 -39.17 -27.24 -28.61
C HIS A 6 -38.48 -27.25 -29.99
N VAL A 7 -38.36 -26.06 -30.61
CA VAL A 7 -37.14 -25.59 -31.31
C VAL A 7 -37.08 -24.05 -31.24
N LEU A 8 -35.93 -23.52 -30.80
CA LEU A 8 -35.50 -22.12 -30.90
C LEU A 8 -35.20 -21.76 -32.36
N ILE A 9 -35.74 -20.64 -32.87
CA ILE A 9 -35.14 -19.91 -34.00
C ILE A 9 -35.22 -18.40 -33.75
N PHE A 10 -34.06 -17.77 -33.95
CA PHE A 10 -33.75 -16.34 -33.95
C PHE A 10 -34.69 -15.51 -34.85
N GLY A 11 -35.04 -14.32 -34.39
CA GLY A 11 -35.82 -13.34 -35.18
C GLY A 11 -35.80 -11.97 -34.54
N THR A 12 -34.69 -11.26 -34.77
CA THR A 12 -34.46 -9.85 -34.46
C THR A 12 -35.57 -8.93 -34.99
N PHE A 13 -36.16 -8.12 -34.09
CA PHE A 13 -36.62 -6.77 -34.45
C PHE A 13 -35.77 -5.76 -33.67
N LEU A 14 -34.91 -5.08 -34.42
CA LEU A 14 -34.17 -3.90 -34.01
C LEU A 14 -35.14 -2.72 -33.94
N ILE A 15 -35.31 -2.15 -32.75
CA ILE A 15 -35.70 -0.74 -32.62
C ILE A 15 -34.41 0.01 -32.29
N HIS A 16 -33.94 0.80 -33.24
CA HIS A 16 -32.76 1.63 -33.12
C HIS A 16 -33.14 2.91 -32.35
N VAL A 17 -32.77 2.98 -31.07
CA VAL A 17 -32.68 4.24 -30.32
C VAL A 17 -31.20 4.44 -30.01
N PRO A 18 -30.55 5.54 -30.46
CA PRO A 18 -29.15 5.78 -30.13
C PRO A 18 -29.00 6.08 -28.64
N GLY A 19 -28.15 5.31 -27.93
CA GLY A 19 -27.48 5.83 -26.73
C GLY A 19 -27.52 5.02 -25.43
N PHE A 20 -28.33 3.96 -25.25
CA PHE A 20 -28.31 3.20 -23.98
C PHE A 20 -28.66 1.72 -24.16
N LEU A 21 -27.73 0.84 -23.75
CA LEU A 21 -27.96 -0.58 -23.46
C LEU A 21 -28.38 -0.70 -21.98
N ALA A 22 -29.52 -1.31 -21.71
CA ALA A 22 -30.00 -1.63 -20.36
C ALA A 22 -29.92 -3.13 -20.12
N VAL A 23 -29.52 -3.59 -18.91
CA VAL A 23 -29.87 -4.94 -18.43
C VAL A 23 -30.02 -5.02 -16.89
N LEU A 24 -31.23 -5.45 -16.50
CA LEU A 24 -31.73 -6.23 -15.35
C LEU A 24 -31.49 -5.83 -13.87
N SER A 25 -32.63 -5.75 -13.18
CA SER A 25 -32.83 -5.68 -11.74
C SER A 25 -32.25 -6.88 -10.99
N VAL A 26 -31.42 -6.60 -9.98
CA VAL A 26 -31.08 -7.53 -8.89
C VAL A 26 -32.15 -7.39 -7.79
N PRO A 27 -32.63 -8.48 -7.17
CA PRO A 27 -33.62 -8.40 -6.10
C PRO A 27 -33.08 -7.55 -4.95
N GLN A 28 -33.94 -6.64 -4.45
CA GLN A 28 -33.71 -5.86 -3.25
C GLN A 28 -33.32 -6.78 -2.09
N GLN A 29 -32.03 -6.84 -1.79
CA GLN A 29 -31.55 -7.42 -0.54
C GLN A 29 -31.51 -6.30 0.49
N PRO A 30 -32.23 -6.42 1.63
CA PRO A 30 -32.20 -5.40 2.67
C PRO A 30 -30.78 -5.32 3.24
N CYS A 31 -30.25 -4.10 3.33
CA CYS A 31 -28.91 -3.81 3.82
C CYS A 31 -28.68 -4.50 5.18
N ARG A 32 -27.78 -5.49 5.23
CA ARG A 32 -27.26 -6.07 6.48
C ARG A 32 -25.92 -5.42 6.82
N SER A 33 -25.92 -4.13 7.17
CA SER A 33 -24.78 -3.42 7.79
C SER A 33 -25.27 -2.08 8.36
N PRO A 34 -24.72 -1.56 9.48
CA PRO A 34 -25.19 -0.33 10.10
C PRO A 34 -25.11 0.83 9.12
N CYS A 35 -26.20 1.58 8.98
CA CYS A 35 -26.31 2.66 8.02
C CYS A 35 -25.20 3.70 8.22
N ILE A 36 -24.30 3.80 7.25
CA ILE A 36 -23.28 4.84 7.20
C ILE A 36 -24.01 6.16 6.89
N ARG A 37 -23.83 7.17 7.74
CA ARG A 37 -24.32 8.52 7.47
C ARG A 37 -23.58 9.06 6.23
N ASN A 38 -24.31 9.45 5.19
CA ASN A 38 -23.70 10.21 4.09
C ASN A 38 -23.31 11.60 4.61
N ALA A 39 -22.01 11.85 4.79
CA ALA A 39 -21.48 13.18 5.04
C ALA A 39 -20.38 13.46 4.01
N LEU A 40 -20.62 14.43 3.14
CA LEU A 40 -19.58 15.02 2.30
C LEU A 40 -18.89 16.11 3.10
N PHE A 41 -17.60 16.35 2.88
CA PHE A 41 -16.90 17.49 3.48
C PHE A 41 -16.64 18.56 2.43
N LYS A 42 -16.78 19.83 2.83
CA LYS A 42 -16.32 20.97 2.01
C LYS A 42 -14.81 20.95 1.91
N GLU A 43 -14.30 21.65 0.91
CA GLU A 43 -12.88 21.96 0.82
C GLU A 43 -12.37 22.58 2.13
N TYR A 44 -11.18 22.12 2.54
CA TYR A 44 -10.63 22.43 3.85
C TYR A 44 -10.15 23.87 3.93
N GLN A 45 -10.27 24.45 5.13
CA GLN A 45 -9.74 25.77 5.43
C GLN A 45 -8.44 25.65 6.21
N LYS A 46 -7.35 26.12 5.61
CA LYS A 46 -6.02 26.08 6.18
C LYS A 46 -5.85 27.10 7.31
N ASP A 47 -5.18 26.67 8.37
CA ASP A 47 -4.85 27.45 9.58
C ASP A 47 -6.08 27.91 10.37
N PHE A 48 -7.16 27.13 10.38
CA PHE A 48 -8.35 27.37 11.18
C PHE A 48 -8.81 26.11 11.91
N VAL A 49 -9.56 26.32 13.00
CA VAL A 49 -10.25 25.29 13.78
C VAL A 49 -11.55 25.83 14.36
N LEU A 50 -12.46 24.93 14.73
CA LEU A 50 -13.59 25.24 15.60
C LEU A 50 -13.26 24.87 17.05
N ARG A 51 -13.24 25.85 17.96
CA ARG A 51 -12.86 25.65 19.37
C ARG A 51 -14.08 25.36 20.25
N GLY A 52 -13.90 24.51 21.27
CA GLY A 52 -14.86 24.37 22.37
C GLY A 52 -16.12 23.55 22.03
N HIS A 53 -16.15 22.91 20.86
CA HIS A 53 -17.27 22.10 20.39
C HIS A 53 -16.84 20.66 20.03
N VAL A 54 -15.78 20.17 20.69
CA VAL A 54 -15.17 18.87 20.42
C VAL A 54 -15.97 17.75 21.09
N ILE A 55 -16.31 16.72 20.31
CA ILE A 55 -16.94 15.47 20.73
C ILE A 55 -15.87 14.49 21.20
N ALA A 56 -14.83 14.31 20.38
CA ALA A 56 -13.78 13.33 20.60
C ALA A 56 -12.48 13.82 19.95
N THR A 57 -11.36 13.43 20.56
CA THR A 57 -10.01 13.71 20.09
C THR A 57 -9.22 12.41 20.04
N PHE A 58 -8.59 12.11 18.91
CA PHE A 58 -7.79 10.89 18.74
C PHE A 58 -6.75 11.08 17.63
N ARG A 59 -5.75 10.20 17.60
CA ARG A 59 -4.71 10.21 16.56
C ARG A 59 -5.11 9.26 15.42
N VAL A 60 -4.96 9.72 14.17
CA VAL A 60 -5.27 8.94 12.97
C VAL A 60 -4.13 9.01 11.94
N PRO A 61 -4.00 8.03 11.02
CA PRO A 61 -2.94 8.04 10.01
C PRO A 61 -3.06 9.17 8.98
N SER A 62 -4.28 9.64 8.69
CA SER A 62 -4.50 10.69 7.69
C SER A 62 -5.80 11.47 7.93
N PRO A 63 -5.98 12.66 7.32
CA PRO A 63 -7.22 13.42 7.42
C PRO A 63 -8.45 12.64 6.94
N LEU A 64 -8.27 11.69 6.00
CA LEU A 64 -9.34 10.83 5.52
C LEU A 64 -9.94 9.97 6.64
N TYR A 65 -9.11 9.41 7.53
CA TYR A 65 -9.61 8.66 8.69
C TYR A 65 -10.39 9.54 9.68
N CYS A 66 -10.03 10.83 9.78
CA CYS A 66 -10.78 11.78 10.60
C CYS A 66 -12.20 11.97 10.05
N THR A 67 -12.35 12.06 8.71
CA THR A 67 -13.67 12.15 8.07
C THR A 67 -14.50 10.88 8.30
N TYR A 68 -13.88 9.70 8.21
CA TYR A 68 -14.56 8.43 8.49
C TYR A 68 -15.08 8.35 9.93
N LYS A 69 -14.25 8.72 10.90
CA LYS A 69 -14.65 8.74 12.31
C LYS A 69 -15.77 9.75 12.58
N CYS A 70 -15.80 10.88 11.86
CA CYS A 70 -16.91 11.81 11.91
C CYS A 70 -18.20 11.22 11.33
N ILE A 71 -18.11 10.42 10.26
CA ILE A 71 -19.26 9.74 9.67
C ILE A 71 -19.85 8.69 10.64
N GLU A 72 -18.99 7.98 11.38
CA GLU A 72 -19.40 7.01 12.40
C GLU A 72 -20.03 7.67 13.65
N GLU A 73 -19.72 8.93 13.94
CA GLU A 73 -20.25 9.67 15.09
C GLU A 73 -21.47 10.51 14.68
N PRO A 74 -22.70 10.13 15.07
CA PRO A 74 -23.92 10.79 14.60
C PRO A 74 -24.00 12.29 14.94
N ARG A 75 -23.31 12.74 16.00
CA ARG A 75 -23.29 14.15 16.41
C ARG A 75 -22.30 14.99 15.62
N CYS A 76 -21.38 14.38 14.87
CA CYS A 76 -20.30 15.12 14.22
C CYS A 76 -20.80 15.95 13.03
N LYS A 77 -20.39 17.22 12.99
CA LYS A 77 -20.77 18.20 11.94
C LYS A 77 -19.57 18.88 11.30
N SER A 78 -18.41 18.87 11.94
CA SER A 78 -17.16 19.37 11.36
C SER A 78 -15.97 18.69 12.04
N ILE A 79 -14.78 18.80 11.43
CA ILE A 79 -13.54 18.24 11.99
C ILE A 79 -12.41 19.26 12.01
N ASN A 80 -11.54 19.16 13.01
CA ASN A 80 -10.23 19.81 13.02
C ASN A 80 -9.15 18.73 12.83
N CYS A 81 -8.18 18.98 11.96
CA CYS A 81 -7.02 18.12 11.76
C CYS A 81 -5.74 18.93 11.99
N GLU A 82 -4.78 18.43 12.76
CA GLU A 82 -3.43 19.03 12.75
C GLU A 82 -2.76 18.77 11.39
N ASN A 83 -2.04 19.76 10.87
CA ASN A 83 -1.21 19.59 9.68
C ASN A 83 0.01 18.75 10.01
N ILE A 84 0.41 17.93 9.04
CA ILE A 84 1.67 17.20 9.05
C ILE A 84 2.77 18.24 8.86
N THR A 85 3.35 18.69 9.97
CA THR A 85 4.64 19.39 9.95
C THR A 85 5.64 18.43 10.57
N SER A 86 6.44 17.83 9.69
CA SER A 86 7.64 17.00 9.89
C SER A 86 7.67 16.03 11.09
N ASN A 87 7.80 14.73 10.80
CA ASN A 87 8.13 13.61 11.71
C ASN A 87 7.03 13.03 12.63
N LYS A 88 5.74 13.27 12.38
CA LYS A 88 4.67 12.61 13.14
C LYS A 88 3.97 11.52 12.32
N PRO A 89 3.96 10.25 12.78
CA PRO A 89 3.34 9.12 12.06
C PRO A 89 1.80 9.14 12.09
N THR A 90 1.20 10.03 12.89
CA THR A 90 -0.25 10.20 13.02
C THR A 90 -0.59 11.66 13.24
N ILE A 91 -1.74 12.08 12.74
CA ILE A 91 -2.30 13.41 12.98
C ILE A 91 -3.35 13.37 14.09
N LEU A 92 -3.39 14.41 14.90
CA LEU A 92 -4.48 14.71 15.82
C LEU A 92 -5.74 15.11 15.03
N CYS A 93 -6.81 14.36 15.25
CA CYS A 93 -8.15 14.59 14.74
C CYS A 93 -9.08 14.97 15.90
N GLU A 94 -9.87 16.03 15.70
CA GLU A 94 -10.95 16.42 16.61
C GLU A 94 -12.27 16.43 15.86
N LEU A 95 -13.26 15.68 16.34
CA LEU A 95 -14.62 15.68 15.83
C LEU A 95 -15.41 16.78 16.54
N ASN A 96 -16.19 17.59 15.83
CA ASN A 96 -16.98 18.67 16.42
C ASN A 96 -18.48 18.48 16.18
N TYR A 97 -19.33 18.87 17.15
CA TYR A 97 -20.79 18.78 17.02
C TYR A 97 -21.46 20.04 16.46
N GLU A 98 -20.65 21.05 16.10
CA GLU A 98 -21.09 22.31 15.50
C GLU A 98 -20.26 22.63 14.25
N THR A 99 -20.61 23.71 13.55
CA THR A 99 -19.89 24.21 12.37
C THR A 99 -19.52 25.67 12.53
N LYS A 100 -18.63 26.18 11.68
CA LYS A 100 -18.32 27.62 11.61
C LYS A 100 -19.55 28.47 11.31
N THR A 101 -20.53 27.92 10.60
CA THR A 101 -21.79 28.62 10.28
C THR A 101 -22.68 28.73 11.51
N THR A 102 -22.76 27.68 12.33
CA THR A 102 -23.60 27.71 13.55
C THR A 102 -22.91 28.42 14.72
N LYS A 103 -21.57 28.40 14.78
CA LYS A 103 -20.75 28.97 15.87
C LYS A 103 -19.58 29.82 15.35
N PRO A 104 -19.85 30.93 14.65
CA PRO A 104 -18.81 31.73 14.01
C PRO A 104 -17.81 32.34 15.01
N ALA A 105 -18.24 32.69 16.23
CA ALA A 105 -17.36 33.24 17.27
C ALA A 105 -16.28 32.26 17.75
N PHE A 106 -16.46 30.97 17.50
CA PHE A 106 -15.55 29.90 17.92
C PHE A 106 -14.68 29.38 16.76
N TYR A 107 -14.93 29.86 15.55
CA TYR A 107 -14.11 29.57 14.38
C TYR A 107 -12.91 30.53 14.38
N VAL A 108 -11.75 30.01 14.77
CA VAL A 108 -10.56 30.83 15.06
C VAL A 108 -9.35 30.34 14.28
N ARG A 109 -8.44 31.26 14.00
CA ARG A 109 -7.18 30.94 13.33
C ARG A 109 -6.28 30.14 14.27
N ARG A 110 -5.74 29.03 13.78
CA ARG A 110 -4.75 28.19 14.47
C ARG A 110 -3.78 27.62 13.44
N THR A 111 -2.57 28.15 13.43
CA THR A 111 -1.53 27.73 12.48
C THR A 111 -1.23 26.24 12.60
N GLY A 112 -1.00 25.60 11.46
CA GLY A 112 -0.69 24.18 11.40
C GLY A 112 -1.91 23.29 11.64
N HIS A 113 -3.11 23.76 11.35
CA HIS A 113 -4.35 22.97 11.42
C HIS A 113 -5.19 23.17 10.16
N THR A 114 -6.13 22.27 9.92
CA THR A 114 -7.17 22.41 8.90
C THR A 114 -8.54 22.16 9.49
N TYR A 115 -9.50 22.93 9.01
CA TYR A 115 -10.91 22.81 9.39
C TYR A 115 -11.74 22.33 8.19
N HIS A 116 -12.65 21.38 8.43
CA HIS A 116 -13.53 20.83 7.39
C HIS A 116 -14.99 20.85 7.86
N ASP A 117 -15.88 21.49 7.09
CA ASP A 117 -17.34 21.46 7.32
C ASP A 117 -17.96 20.23 6.66
N ALA A 118 -18.88 19.54 7.33
CA ALA A 118 -19.75 18.59 6.64
C ALA A 118 -20.84 19.33 5.82
N ILE A 119 -21.13 18.85 4.62
CA ILE A 119 -22.19 19.33 3.71
C ILE A 119 -23.48 18.58 4.02
N GLY A 120 -24.49 19.32 4.50
CA GLY A 120 -25.89 18.86 4.62
C GLY A 120 -26.27 18.19 5.95
N PRO A 121 -27.55 18.27 6.36
CA PRO A 121 -28.03 17.74 7.64
C PRO A 121 -28.00 16.20 7.57
N GLY A 122 -27.57 15.44 8.57
CA GLY A 122 -28.05 15.63 9.93
C GLY A 122 -29.50 15.16 10.13
N SER A 123 -30.08 14.37 9.21
CA SER A 123 -31.30 13.57 9.46
C SER A 123 -31.62 12.70 8.24
N GLY A 124 -31.39 11.39 8.31
CA GLY A 124 -31.82 10.45 7.30
C GLY A 124 -31.87 9.08 7.93
N TRP A 125 -33.06 8.72 8.42
CA TRP A 125 -33.39 7.34 8.78
C TRP A 125 -33.12 6.43 7.58
N CYS A 126 -32.78 5.18 7.86
CA CYS A 126 -32.54 4.12 6.89
C CYS A 126 -33.83 3.70 6.16
N ASP A 127 -34.52 4.63 5.50
CA ASP A 127 -35.71 4.29 4.73
C ASP A 127 -35.36 4.20 3.25
N SER A 128 -34.99 2.97 2.90
CA SER A 128 -35.40 2.23 1.71
C SER A 128 -35.06 2.68 0.28
N VAL A 129 -34.29 3.76 0.05
CA VAL A 129 -33.72 4.01 -1.30
C VAL A 129 -32.32 4.59 -1.18
N CYS A 130 -31.29 3.79 -1.52
CA CYS A 130 -29.94 4.30 -1.75
C CYS A 130 -29.98 5.29 -2.93
N PRO A 131 -29.61 6.57 -2.76
CA PRO A 131 -29.47 7.48 -3.88
C PRO A 131 -28.34 7.00 -4.80
N SER A 132 -28.66 6.78 -6.06
CA SER A 132 -27.74 6.49 -7.17
C SER A 132 -27.62 7.75 -8.04
N PRO A 133 -26.57 7.95 -8.88
CA PRO A 133 -25.14 7.79 -8.63
C PRO A 133 -24.39 9.00 -9.23
N TYR A 134 -24.25 10.12 -8.54
CA TYR A 134 -23.35 11.19 -9.01
C TYR A 134 -22.63 11.82 -7.83
N ASN A 135 -21.29 11.71 -7.89
CA ASN A 135 -20.27 12.32 -7.04
C ASN A 135 -20.08 11.81 -5.61
N THR A 136 -19.01 11.01 -5.48
CA THR A 136 -18.08 10.94 -4.35
C THR A 136 -18.64 10.42 -3.02
N LEU A 137 -19.16 9.18 -2.99
CA LEU A 137 -19.09 8.38 -1.77
C LEU A 137 -17.64 7.88 -1.62
N LEU A 138 -16.92 8.41 -0.63
CA LEU A 138 -15.64 7.82 -0.22
C LEU A 138 -15.95 6.48 0.46
N CYS A 139 -15.57 5.38 -0.15
CA CYS A 139 -15.68 4.08 0.49
C CYS A 139 -14.75 3.95 1.69
N PRO A 140 -15.06 3.06 2.67
CA PRO A 140 -14.12 2.71 3.71
C PRO A 140 -12.78 2.28 3.11
N PRO A 141 -11.65 2.52 3.82
CA PRO A 141 -10.33 2.14 3.33
C PRO A 141 -10.30 0.66 2.92
N GLY A 142 -9.89 0.38 1.68
CA GLY A 142 -9.80 -0.98 1.15
C GLY A 142 -11.03 -1.43 0.37
N PHE A 143 -12.08 -0.62 0.28
CA PHE A 143 -13.31 -1.01 -0.41
C PHE A 143 -13.62 -0.07 -1.58
N SER A 144 -14.23 -0.62 -2.63
CA SER A 144 -14.70 0.13 -3.80
C SER A 144 -16.03 -0.44 -4.32
N GLY A 145 -16.50 0.07 -5.46
CA GLY A 145 -17.74 -0.39 -6.10
C GLY A 145 -19.01 0.22 -5.51
N ALA A 146 -20.16 -0.12 -6.10
CA ALA A 146 -21.46 0.36 -5.63
C ALA A 146 -21.73 -0.12 -4.20
N GLY A 147 -22.02 0.81 -3.29
CA GLY A 147 -22.26 0.50 -1.88
C GLY A 147 -21.01 0.04 -1.11
N CYS A 148 -19.81 0.18 -1.67
CA CYS A 148 -18.54 -0.15 -1.01
C CYS A 148 -18.43 -1.61 -0.55
N GLN A 149 -18.95 -2.52 -1.36
CA GLN A 149 -18.99 -3.95 -1.06
C GLN A 149 -17.82 -4.73 -1.68
N THR A 150 -17.04 -4.13 -2.57
CA THR A 150 -15.93 -4.81 -3.23
C THR A 150 -14.64 -4.58 -2.46
N PRO A 151 -14.07 -5.62 -1.79
CA PRO A 151 -12.76 -5.50 -1.17
C PRO A 151 -11.67 -5.44 -2.24
N MET A 152 -10.77 -4.48 -2.12
CA MET A 152 -9.56 -4.35 -2.93
C MET A 152 -8.45 -5.11 -2.22
N LYS A 153 -8.04 -6.26 -2.74
CA LYS A 153 -7.04 -7.13 -2.12
C LYS A 153 -5.61 -6.77 -2.52
N SER A 154 -5.44 -6.03 -3.60
CA SER A 154 -4.14 -5.64 -4.13
C SER A 154 -4.14 -4.25 -4.78
N CYS A 155 -2.95 -3.69 -5.01
CA CYS A 155 -2.79 -2.51 -5.86
C CYS A 155 -3.29 -2.74 -7.29
N LYS A 156 -3.21 -3.98 -7.79
CA LYS A 156 -3.75 -4.38 -9.09
C LYS A 156 -5.27 -4.31 -9.12
N ASP A 157 -5.95 -4.67 -8.02
CA ASP A 157 -7.41 -4.54 -7.93
C ASP A 157 -7.82 -3.07 -8.00
N TRP A 158 -7.13 -2.19 -7.27
CA TRP A 158 -7.34 -0.75 -7.36
C TRP A 158 -7.18 -0.24 -8.80
N LEU A 159 -6.11 -0.66 -9.48
CA LEU A 159 -5.86 -0.29 -10.87
C LEU A 159 -7.00 -0.72 -11.80
N ASN A 160 -7.43 -1.99 -11.68
CA ASN A 160 -8.51 -2.57 -12.49
C ASN A 160 -9.85 -1.85 -12.25
N HIS A 161 -10.03 -1.20 -11.09
CA HIS A 161 -11.20 -0.37 -10.77
C HIS A 161 -11.00 1.12 -11.12
N GLY A 162 -10.00 1.46 -11.93
CA GLY A 162 -9.79 2.79 -12.49
C GLY A 162 -8.92 3.73 -11.64
N PHE A 163 -8.32 3.23 -10.54
CA PHE A 163 -7.43 4.02 -9.70
C PHE A 163 -5.99 3.92 -10.20
N SER A 164 -5.64 4.81 -11.14
CA SER A 164 -4.38 4.78 -11.89
C SER A 164 -3.29 5.74 -11.38
N LYS A 165 -3.50 6.38 -10.23
CA LYS A 165 -2.51 7.31 -9.64
C LYS A 165 -1.66 6.61 -8.60
N ASP A 166 -0.36 6.91 -8.58
CA ASP A 166 0.52 6.46 -7.51
C ASP A 166 0.11 7.09 -6.17
N GLY A 167 0.32 6.36 -5.08
CA GLY A 167 0.06 6.86 -3.74
C GLY A 167 -0.31 5.77 -2.75
N ILE A 168 -0.74 6.17 -1.56
CA ILE A 168 -1.13 5.21 -0.51
C ILE A 168 -2.57 4.77 -0.72
N TYR A 169 -2.74 3.45 -0.85
CA TYR A 169 -4.03 2.77 -0.88
C TYR A 169 -4.13 1.81 0.30
N HIS A 170 -5.32 1.27 0.52
CA HIS A 170 -5.52 0.23 1.54
C HIS A 170 -5.89 -1.07 0.84
N VAL A 171 -5.29 -2.17 1.28
CA VAL A 171 -5.62 -3.52 0.80
C VAL A 171 -6.31 -4.31 1.90
N VAL A 172 -7.30 -5.11 1.51
CA VAL A 172 -8.07 -5.99 2.40
C VAL A 172 -7.43 -7.38 2.35
N LEU A 173 -6.99 -7.86 3.51
CA LEU A 173 -6.49 -9.23 3.64
C LEU A 173 -7.65 -10.21 3.85
N GLU A 174 -7.39 -11.51 3.68
CA GLU A 174 -8.38 -12.58 3.95
C GLU A 174 -8.92 -12.53 5.39
N SER A 175 -8.16 -11.99 6.34
CA SER A 175 -8.62 -11.74 7.72
C SER A 175 -9.62 -10.58 7.86
N HIS A 176 -10.06 -9.97 6.76
CA HIS A 176 -10.86 -8.74 6.67
C HIS A 176 -10.21 -7.49 7.29
N LYS A 177 -8.95 -7.59 7.71
CA LYS A 177 -8.16 -6.44 8.15
C LYS A 177 -7.67 -5.64 6.93
N THR A 178 -7.57 -4.33 7.12
CA THR A 178 -7.11 -3.40 6.10
C THR A 178 -5.73 -2.86 6.44
N PHE A 179 -4.84 -2.82 5.45
CA PHE A 179 -3.48 -2.34 5.62
C PHE A 179 -3.11 -1.31 4.56
N PRO A 180 -2.46 -0.19 4.94
CA PRO A 180 -1.98 0.77 3.98
C PRO A 180 -0.76 0.23 3.23
N VAL A 181 -0.71 0.45 1.92
CA VAL A 181 0.42 0.13 1.05
C VAL A 181 0.62 1.28 0.06
N TYR A 182 1.85 1.54 -0.35
CA TYR A 182 2.09 2.45 -1.46
C TYR A 182 1.89 1.69 -2.77
N CYS A 183 0.90 2.09 -3.56
CA CYS A 183 0.69 1.56 -4.90
C CYS A 183 1.42 2.41 -5.93
N ASP A 184 2.25 1.74 -6.72
CA ASP A 184 2.79 2.23 -7.98
C ASP A 184 1.89 1.70 -9.11
N GLN A 185 1.12 2.63 -9.66
CA GLN A 185 0.12 2.43 -10.70
C GLN A 185 0.62 2.83 -12.09
N THR A 186 1.86 3.28 -12.21
CA THR A 186 2.41 3.82 -13.46
C THR A 186 3.51 2.94 -14.06
N THR A 187 4.35 2.32 -13.23
CA THR A 187 5.50 1.53 -13.68
C THR A 187 5.09 0.17 -14.23
N ASP A 188 5.62 -0.24 -15.39
CA ASP A 188 5.41 -1.58 -15.99
C ASP A 188 3.93 -2.03 -16.00
N GLY A 189 3.04 -1.12 -16.40
CA GLY A 189 1.59 -1.36 -16.45
C GLY A 189 0.87 -1.29 -15.08
N GLY A 190 1.55 -0.82 -14.04
CA GLY A 190 0.98 -0.52 -12.73
C GLY A 190 0.52 -1.74 -11.92
N GLY A 191 -0.18 -1.46 -10.81
CA GLY A 191 -0.71 -2.47 -9.91
C GLY A 191 0.30 -3.01 -8.91
N TRP A 192 1.42 -2.33 -8.73
CA TRP A 192 2.52 -2.77 -7.86
C TRP A 192 2.33 -2.24 -6.44
N ALA A 193 2.43 -3.12 -5.44
CA ALA A 193 2.57 -2.73 -4.05
C ALA A 193 4.07 -2.62 -3.71
N VAL A 194 4.53 -1.43 -3.34
CA VAL A 194 5.91 -1.21 -2.92
C VAL A 194 6.11 -1.80 -1.52
N ILE A 195 7.10 -2.68 -1.37
CA ILE A 195 7.40 -3.38 -0.11
C ILE A 195 8.68 -2.86 0.56
N GLN A 196 9.55 -2.20 -0.20
CA GLN A 196 10.75 -1.53 0.28
C GLN A 196 11.05 -0.31 -0.60
N ARG A 197 11.48 0.81 -0.01
CA ARG A 197 12.04 1.96 -0.73
C ARG A 197 13.24 2.54 0.00
N ARG A 198 14.30 2.86 -0.74
CA ARG A 198 15.46 3.68 -0.35
C ARG A 198 15.65 4.81 -1.36
N GLU A 199 15.93 6.01 -0.90
CA GLU A 199 16.11 7.19 -1.77
C GLU A 199 16.98 8.31 -1.22
N ASP A 200 17.14 8.43 0.09
CA ASP A 200 17.82 9.59 0.71
C ASP A 200 18.57 9.28 2.01
N GLY A 201 18.44 8.07 2.55
CA GLY A 201 19.12 7.64 3.78
C GLY A 201 18.55 8.26 5.06
N THR A 202 17.33 8.80 5.03
CA THR A 202 16.69 9.41 6.21
C THR A 202 16.19 8.38 7.22
N VAL A 203 15.99 7.13 6.81
CA VAL A 203 15.55 6.05 7.69
C VAL A 203 16.70 5.08 7.93
N ASP A 204 16.93 4.76 9.20
CA ASP A 204 17.89 3.72 9.58
C ASP A 204 17.30 2.32 9.29
N PHE A 205 18.01 1.53 8.48
CA PHE A 205 17.67 0.14 8.14
C PHE A 205 18.46 -0.89 8.98
N TYR A 206 19.35 -0.45 9.88
CA TYR A 206 20.01 -1.35 10.82
C TYR A 206 19.12 -1.69 12.03
N ARG A 207 18.06 -2.46 11.75
CA ARG A 207 16.93 -2.72 12.66
C ARG A 207 16.88 -4.17 13.11
N GLY A 208 16.23 -4.41 14.25
CA GLY A 208 16.07 -5.76 14.82
C GLY A 208 14.94 -6.55 14.18
N TRP A 209 14.83 -7.84 14.54
CA TRP A 209 13.82 -8.76 14.00
C TRP A 209 12.40 -8.25 14.09
N ASN A 210 12.00 -7.76 15.26
CA ASN A 210 10.62 -7.35 15.49
C ASN A 210 10.21 -6.13 14.65
N GLU A 211 11.15 -5.22 14.38
CA GLU A 211 10.93 -4.06 13.50
C GLU A 211 10.81 -4.52 12.04
N TYR A 212 11.67 -5.42 11.57
CA TYR A 212 11.55 -5.99 10.22
C TYR A 212 10.30 -6.85 10.03
N LYS A 213 9.85 -7.52 11.09
CA LYS A 213 8.59 -8.27 11.12
C LYS A 213 7.38 -7.37 10.90
N THR A 214 7.30 -6.26 11.64
CA THR A 214 6.12 -5.38 11.67
C THR A 214 6.18 -4.20 10.70
N GLY A 215 7.36 -3.89 10.17
CA GLY A 215 7.60 -2.78 9.26
C GLY A 215 8.02 -1.50 9.97
N PHE A 216 8.65 -0.59 9.22
CA PHE A 216 9.13 0.70 9.71
C PHE A 216 9.29 1.71 8.56
N GLY A 217 9.41 3.00 8.89
CA GLY A 217 9.54 4.09 7.92
C GLY A 217 8.21 4.76 7.56
N ASP A 218 8.20 5.51 6.47
CA ASP A 218 7.02 6.20 5.94
C ASP A 218 6.75 5.73 4.50
N LEU A 219 5.51 5.30 4.21
CA LEU A 219 5.12 4.84 2.88
C LEU A 219 5.32 5.90 1.78
N ASN A 220 5.36 7.20 2.14
CA ASN A 220 5.65 8.30 1.21
C ASN A 220 7.15 8.56 1.02
N ALA A 221 8.02 7.91 1.79
CA ALA A 221 9.47 8.09 1.77
C ALA A 221 10.18 6.72 1.81
N GLU A 222 11.26 6.58 2.58
CA GLU A 222 11.93 5.31 2.83
C GLU A 222 11.16 4.44 3.85
N PHE A 223 11.01 3.15 3.53
CA PHE A 223 10.34 2.20 4.42
C PHE A 223 10.66 0.74 4.10
N TRP A 224 10.33 -0.12 5.07
CA TRP A 224 10.17 -1.57 4.92
C TRP A 224 8.74 -1.94 5.34
N LEU A 225 8.00 -2.64 4.49
CA LEU A 225 6.56 -2.89 4.71
C LEU A 225 6.29 -3.81 5.92
N GLY A 226 7.22 -4.69 6.24
CA GLY A 226 7.08 -5.68 7.30
C GLY A 226 6.93 -7.10 6.74
N ASN A 227 7.76 -8.02 7.24
CA ASN A 227 7.83 -9.40 6.73
C ASN A 227 6.51 -10.15 6.89
N ASP A 228 5.74 -9.90 7.97
CA ASP A 228 4.44 -10.54 8.14
C ASP A 228 3.48 -10.17 7.00
N LEU A 229 3.43 -8.88 6.63
CA LEU A 229 2.54 -8.41 5.58
C LEU A 229 3.04 -8.85 4.20
N ILE A 230 4.35 -8.81 3.95
CA ILE A 230 4.95 -9.30 2.69
C ILE A 230 4.66 -10.80 2.52
N HIS A 231 4.80 -11.60 3.58
CA HIS A 231 4.46 -13.03 3.56
C HIS A 231 2.98 -13.21 3.17
N ILE A 232 2.06 -12.53 3.86
CA ILE A 232 0.62 -12.67 3.59
C ILE A 232 0.29 -12.29 2.14
N LEU A 233 0.86 -11.20 1.62
CA LEU A 233 0.60 -10.73 0.26
C LEU A 233 1.18 -11.64 -0.83
N THR A 234 2.22 -12.43 -0.51
CA THR A 234 2.87 -13.33 -1.47
C THR A 234 2.45 -14.79 -1.31
N ALA A 235 1.75 -15.13 -0.23
CA ALA A 235 1.27 -16.49 0.03
C ALA A 235 0.04 -16.89 -0.79
N SER A 236 -0.74 -15.93 -1.28
CA SER A 236 -2.07 -16.15 -1.88
C SER A 236 -2.08 -16.42 -3.39
N GLY A 237 -0.95 -16.76 -4.00
CA GLY A 237 -0.86 -17.10 -5.42
C GLY A 237 0.49 -16.71 -6.03
N GLU A 238 0.61 -16.92 -7.34
CA GLU A 238 1.78 -16.46 -8.08
C GLU A 238 1.91 -14.94 -7.96
N THR A 239 3.06 -14.47 -7.53
CA THR A 239 3.35 -13.05 -7.30
C THR A 239 4.65 -12.69 -8.00
N GLU A 240 4.61 -11.66 -8.83
CA GLU A 240 5.80 -11.11 -9.46
C GLU A 240 6.52 -10.15 -8.50
N LEU A 241 7.84 -10.14 -8.53
CA LEU A 241 8.68 -9.11 -7.91
C LEU A 241 9.31 -8.24 -9.01
N ARG A 242 9.34 -6.94 -8.77
CA ARG A 242 10.13 -5.97 -9.54
C ARG A 242 11.01 -5.16 -8.60
N VAL A 243 12.27 -4.99 -8.99
CA VAL A 243 13.27 -4.19 -8.28
C VAL A 243 13.73 -3.09 -9.24
N GLU A 244 13.62 -1.83 -8.81
CA GLU A 244 14.17 -0.67 -9.53
C GLU A 244 15.44 -0.19 -8.83
N LEU A 245 16.45 0.23 -9.61
CA LEU A 245 17.76 0.65 -9.12
C LEU A 245 18.18 1.95 -9.82
N GLU A 246 18.72 2.91 -9.07
CA GLU A 246 19.33 4.15 -9.58
C GLU A 246 20.67 4.40 -8.89
N THR A 247 21.73 4.68 -9.64
CA THR A 247 23.05 5.06 -9.09
C THR A 247 23.19 6.57 -8.87
N PHE A 248 24.26 7.06 -8.21
CA PHE A 248 24.47 8.51 -8.06
C PHE A 248 24.82 9.19 -9.38
N ALA A 249 25.45 8.47 -10.32
CA ALA A 249 25.66 8.94 -11.69
C ALA A 249 24.37 8.97 -12.54
N GLY A 250 23.23 8.49 -12.02
CA GLY A 250 21.94 8.50 -12.70
C GLY A 250 21.73 7.32 -13.66
N HIS A 251 22.50 6.25 -13.53
CA HIS A 251 22.24 5.01 -14.26
C HIS A 251 21.06 4.28 -13.63
N GLU A 252 20.13 3.83 -14.46
CA GLU A 252 18.92 3.12 -14.03
C GLU A 252 18.89 1.69 -14.59
N ALA A 253 18.41 0.75 -13.78
CA ALA A 253 18.16 -0.61 -14.20
C ALA A 253 17.04 -1.26 -13.38
N TYR A 254 16.50 -2.36 -13.90
CA TYR A 254 15.51 -3.15 -13.17
C TYR A 254 15.81 -4.65 -13.21
N ALA A 255 15.36 -5.35 -12.18
CA ALA A 255 15.26 -6.80 -12.12
C ALA A 255 13.81 -7.20 -11.87
N LYS A 256 13.32 -8.20 -12.59
CA LYS A 256 11.97 -8.74 -12.45
C LYS A 256 12.05 -10.26 -12.27
N TYR A 257 11.23 -10.80 -11.39
CA TYR A 257 11.09 -12.22 -11.14
C TYR A 257 9.62 -12.58 -11.30
N ASN A 258 9.32 -13.59 -12.12
CA ASN A 258 7.95 -14.03 -12.38
C ASN A 258 7.30 -14.68 -11.15
N SER A 259 8.10 -15.25 -10.26
CA SER A 259 7.65 -15.80 -8.99
C SER A 259 8.49 -15.25 -7.86
N PHE A 260 7.83 -14.76 -6.82
CA PHE A 260 8.42 -14.27 -5.59
C PHE A 260 7.51 -14.60 -4.41
N ASN A 261 8.07 -15.21 -3.38
CA ASN A 261 7.44 -15.30 -2.08
C ASN A 261 8.47 -15.30 -0.95
N ILE A 262 7.97 -15.06 0.26
CA ILE A 262 8.72 -15.33 1.49
C ILE A 262 7.89 -16.27 2.37
N SER A 263 8.56 -17.16 3.10
CA SER A 263 7.89 -18.04 4.05
C SER A 263 7.37 -17.26 5.29
N ASN A 264 6.70 -17.97 6.20
CA ASN A 264 6.25 -17.38 7.46
C ASN A 264 7.42 -17.20 8.46
N GLU A 265 7.12 -16.62 9.63
CA GLU A 265 8.15 -16.42 10.68
C GLU A 265 8.73 -17.75 11.19
N GLU A 266 7.92 -18.81 11.32
CA GLU A 266 8.38 -20.13 11.78
C GLU A 266 9.43 -20.75 10.85
N SER A 267 9.37 -20.38 9.57
CA SER A 267 10.32 -20.74 8.53
C SER A 267 11.27 -19.58 8.21
N ASN A 268 11.45 -18.64 9.13
CA ASN A 268 12.39 -17.52 9.09
C ASN A 268 12.29 -16.60 7.86
N TYR A 269 11.08 -16.42 7.30
CA TYR A 269 10.85 -15.57 6.13
C TYR A 269 11.76 -15.88 4.93
N THR A 270 12.12 -17.14 4.74
CA THR A 270 12.96 -17.64 3.64
C THR A 270 12.46 -17.17 2.28
N LEU A 271 13.38 -16.59 1.50
CA LEU A 271 13.12 -16.07 0.16
C LEU A 271 12.98 -17.19 -0.88
N SER A 272 11.98 -17.09 -1.74
CA SER A 272 11.93 -17.81 -3.02
C SER A 272 11.71 -16.85 -4.17
N ALA A 273 12.61 -16.83 -5.15
CA ALA A 273 12.48 -16.05 -6.37
C ALA A 273 12.89 -16.87 -7.61
N SER A 274 12.16 -16.76 -8.72
CA SER A 274 12.48 -17.46 -9.97
C SER A 274 11.92 -16.75 -11.21
N GLY A 275 12.41 -17.18 -12.39
CA GLY A 275 12.01 -16.60 -13.68
C GLY A 275 12.53 -15.18 -13.83
N TYR A 276 13.84 -15.01 -13.67
CA TYR A 276 14.48 -13.70 -13.76
C TYR A 276 14.37 -13.12 -15.18
N ASN A 277 14.15 -11.81 -15.26
CA ASN A 277 14.32 -11.00 -16.45
C ASN A 277 14.66 -9.55 -16.05
N GLY A 278 15.39 -8.83 -16.88
CA GLY A 278 15.67 -7.41 -16.66
C GLY A 278 17.08 -7.01 -17.05
N THR A 279 17.36 -5.72 -16.86
CA THR A 279 18.62 -5.08 -17.28
C THR A 279 19.65 -4.98 -16.16
N ALA A 280 19.27 -5.22 -14.90
CA ALA A 280 20.16 -5.09 -13.74
C ALA A 280 21.11 -6.29 -13.56
N GLY A 281 20.86 -7.42 -14.23
CA GLY A 281 21.45 -8.72 -13.94
C GLY A 281 20.83 -9.37 -12.69
N ASP A 282 20.91 -10.70 -12.61
CA ASP A 282 20.36 -11.46 -11.50
C ASP A 282 21.32 -11.47 -10.30
N SER A 283 21.01 -10.70 -9.26
CA SER A 283 21.75 -10.69 -7.99
C SER A 283 21.02 -11.39 -6.83
N LEU A 284 19.80 -11.93 -7.05
CA LEU A 284 19.13 -12.77 -6.05
C LEU A 284 19.34 -14.26 -6.33
N GLY A 285 19.43 -14.66 -7.59
CA GLY A 285 19.26 -16.04 -8.04
C GLY A 285 20.52 -16.78 -8.50
N LEU A 286 20.24 -17.93 -9.15
CA LEU A 286 21.16 -19.00 -9.55
C LEU A 286 21.51 -18.98 -11.05
N GLU A 287 20.86 -18.13 -11.86
CA GLU A 287 20.89 -18.25 -13.33
C GLU A 287 22.17 -17.71 -13.98
N SER A 288 22.94 -16.88 -13.28
CA SER A 288 24.24 -16.45 -13.74
C SER A 288 25.27 -17.54 -13.45
N GLY A 289 25.75 -18.23 -14.49
CA GLY A 289 26.79 -19.28 -14.40
C GLY A 289 28.16 -18.82 -13.86
N ASN A 290 28.25 -17.63 -13.27
CA ASN A 290 29.42 -17.06 -12.60
C ASN A 290 29.16 -16.80 -11.10
N THR A 291 28.05 -17.31 -10.55
CA THR A 291 27.71 -17.13 -9.13
C THR A 291 28.44 -18.10 -8.24
N VAL A 292 29.19 -17.55 -7.28
CA VAL A 292 29.70 -18.33 -6.16
C VAL A 292 28.49 -18.74 -5.33
N MET A 293 28.17 -20.03 -5.30
CA MET A 293 26.89 -20.53 -4.79
C MET A 293 26.60 -20.14 -3.32
N ASN A 294 27.62 -19.75 -2.56
CA ASN A 294 27.52 -19.31 -1.17
C ASN A 294 27.16 -17.82 -0.97
N THR A 295 26.97 -17.02 -2.03
CA THR A 295 26.53 -15.61 -1.91
C THR A 295 25.11 -15.37 -2.43
N ILE A 296 24.45 -16.43 -2.89
CA ILE A 296 23.09 -16.40 -3.44
C ILE A 296 22.09 -16.12 -2.34
N ASN A 297 21.26 -15.10 -2.51
CA ASN A 297 20.23 -14.72 -1.54
C ASN A 297 18.97 -15.59 -1.66
N ASN A 298 18.66 -16.15 -2.84
CA ASN A 298 17.51 -17.04 -3.03
C ASN A 298 17.62 -18.29 -2.15
N GLN A 299 16.49 -18.76 -1.63
CA GLN A 299 16.37 -19.88 -0.67
C GLN A 299 17.01 -19.63 0.70
N MET A 300 17.49 -18.41 0.99
CA MET A 300 18.07 -18.08 2.29
C MET A 300 17.03 -17.54 3.26
N ALA A 301 17.22 -17.85 4.54
CA ALA A 301 16.46 -17.30 5.65
C ALA A 301 16.79 -15.82 5.85
N PHE A 302 15.81 -15.05 6.32
CA PHE A 302 16.03 -13.66 6.69
C PHE A 302 16.85 -13.58 7.97
N SER A 303 17.79 -12.65 8.03
CA SER A 303 18.67 -12.45 9.19
C SER A 303 18.77 -10.98 9.56
N THR A 304 18.76 -10.69 10.85
CA THR A 304 18.90 -9.36 11.45
C THR A 304 20.07 -9.35 12.44
N TRP A 305 20.48 -8.18 12.93
CA TRP A 305 21.61 -8.10 13.87
C TRP A 305 21.39 -8.88 15.17
N ASP A 306 20.12 -9.09 15.55
CA ASP A 306 19.69 -9.81 16.75
C ASP A 306 19.20 -11.24 16.48
N ARG A 307 19.12 -11.68 15.21
CA ARG A 307 18.74 -13.04 14.83
C ARG A 307 19.52 -13.49 13.60
N ASP A 308 20.47 -14.37 13.84
CA ASP A 308 21.36 -14.91 12.83
C ASP A 308 20.81 -16.23 12.27
N HIS A 309 20.45 -16.21 10.98
CA HIS A 309 20.04 -17.39 10.21
C HIS A 309 20.85 -17.50 8.91
N ASP A 310 21.99 -16.80 8.83
CA ASP A 310 22.83 -16.82 7.66
C ASP A 310 23.66 -18.11 7.59
N GLN A 311 24.39 -18.31 6.49
CA GLN A 311 25.20 -19.52 6.25
C GLN A 311 26.70 -19.20 6.27
N HIS A 312 27.09 -18.10 6.91
CA HIS A 312 28.49 -17.68 6.98
C HIS A 312 29.28 -18.63 7.89
N SER A 313 30.44 -19.12 7.42
CA SER A 313 31.23 -20.08 8.19
C SER A 313 32.04 -19.37 9.28
N GLY A 314 31.78 -19.69 10.55
CA GLY A 314 32.53 -19.19 11.70
C GLY A 314 31.61 -18.65 12.79
N ASN A 315 32.11 -17.69 13.59
CA ASN A 315 31.35 -16.99 14.63
C ASN A 315 30.91 -15.57 14.18
N GLY A 316 30.99 -15.27 12.88
CA GLY A 316 30.60 -13.98 12.30
C GLY A 316 29.13 -13.99 11.88
N SER A 317 28.51 -12.80 11.78
CA SER A 317 27.13 -12.63 11.30
C SER A 317 27.12 -11.54 10.23
N CYS A 318 26.57 -11.87 9.06
CA CYS A 318 26.52 -10.97 7.93
C CYS A 318 25.68 -9.72 8.21
N ALA A 319 24.61 -9.87 9.00
CA ALA A 319 23.79 -8.72 9.41
C ALA A 319 24.58 -7.76 10.33
N LEU A 320 25.41 -8.29 11.23
CA LEU A 320 26.26 -7.48 12.10
C LEU A 320 27.38 -6.77 11.34
N GLU A 321 28.02 -7.47 10.41
CA GLU A 321 29.15 -6.97 9.63
C GLU A 321 28.72 -5.94 8.58
N ASN A 322 27.62 -6.21 7.88
CA ASN A 322 27.18 -5.41 6.73
C ASN A 322 26.10 -4.38 7.06
N LYS A 323 25.68 -4.29 8.33
CA LYS A 323 24.79 -3.25 8.86
C LYS A 323 23.46 -3.13 8.11
N GLY A 324 22.66 -4.19 8.17
CA GLY A 324 21.31 -4.25 7.64
C GLY A 324 20.75 -5.66 7.79
N ALA A 325 19.46 -5.83 7.53
CA ALA A 325 18.83 -7.15 7.51
C ALA A 325 18.49 -7.59 6.09
N TRP A 326 18.71 -8.87 5.81
CA TRP A 326 18.49 -9.42 4.49
C TRP A 326 18.43 -10.95 4.50
N TRP A 327 18.13 -11.54 3.35
CA TRP A 327 18.25 -12.98 3.10
C TRP A 327 19.73 -13.35 2.88
N PHE A 328 20.53 -13.33 3.94
CA PHE A 328 21.96 -13.58 3.86
C PHE A 328 22.28 -15.09 3.73
N ASN A 329 23.27 -15.40 2.90
CA ASN A 329 23.91 -16.72 2.77
C ASN A 329 25.26 -16.68 3.53
N SER A 330 26.39 -16.99 2.89
CA SER A 330 27.69 -16.44 3.29
C SER A 330 27.76 -14.98 2.83
N CYS A 331 26.91 -14.18 3.47
CA CYS A 331 26.57 -12.80 3.19
C CYS A 331 25.75 -12.63 1.92
N TYR A 332 26.23 -11.95 0.87
CA TYR A 332 25.33 -11.58 -0.22
C TYR A 332 25.99 -11.18 -1.53
N TRP A 333 25.16 -11.24 -2.57
CA TRP A 333 25.30 -10.48 -3.81
C TRP A 333 24.27 -9.35 -3.96
N SER A 334 23.17 -9.42 -3.25
CA SER A 334 22.22 -8.31 -3.14
C SER A 334 22.09 -7.90 -1.68
N HIS A 335 22.12 -6.61 -1.39
CA HIS A 335 21.83 -6.08 -0.07
C HIS A 335 21.23 -4.68 -0.20
N LEU A 336 19.94 -4.62 -0.50
CA LEU A 336 19.23 -3.35 -0.68
C LEU A 336 18.92 -2.62 0.64
N ASN A 337 19.12 -3.30 1.77
CA ASN A 337 18.90 -2.77 3.12
C ASN A 337 20.18 -2.28 3.80
N GLY A 338 21.30 -2.22 3.07
CA GLY A 338 22.57 -1.77 3.63
C GLY A 338 22.61 -0.26 3.93
N PRO A 339 23.73 0.22 4.50
CA PRO A 339 23.94 1.62 4.82
C PRO A 339 23.87 2.52 3.57
N TYR A 340 23.31 3.71 3.73
CA TYR A 340 23.26 4.73 2.69
C TYR A 340 24.56 5.54 2.70
N LYS A 341 25.47 5.28 1.75
CA LYS A 341 26.86 5.77 1.82
C LYS A 341 27.25 6.89 0.84
N GLY A 342 26.36 7.32 -0.03
CA GLY A 342 26.67 8.37 -1.02
C GLY A 342 27.51 7.86 -2.20
N GLN A 343 27.98 8.79 -3.04
CA GLN A 343 28.74 8.50 -4.25
C GLN A 343 30.17 8.03 -3.94
N GLY A 344 30.67 7.04 -4.69
CA GLY A 344 32.07 6.55 -4.62
C GLY A 344 32.31 5.44 -3.59
N GLU A 345 31.30 5.03 -2.84
CA GLU A 345 31.34 3.89 -1.92
C GLU A 345 30.64 2.68 -2.57
N ILE A 346 31.31 1.53 -2.64
CA ILE A 346 30.72 0.28 -3.21
C ILE A 346 30.05 -0.61 -2.15
N TYR A 347 30.35 -0.36 -0.87
CA TYR A 347 29.84 -1.11 0.28
C TYR A 347 28.71 -0.33 0.96
N GLY A 348 27.47 -0.65 0.60
CA GLY A 348 26.25 0.03 1.06
C GLY A 348 25.01 -0.67 0.49
N ILE A 349 24.08 0.11 -0.06
CA ILE A 349 22.97 -0.43 -0.85
C ILE A 349 23.53 -1.05 -2.14
N ASN A 350 23.38 -2.37 -2.28
CA ASN A 350 24.12 -3.13 -3.28
C ASN A 350 23.22 -4.08 -4.09
N TRP A 351 23.45 -4.10 -5.41
CA TRP A 351 22.95 -5.12 -6.33
C TRP A 351 24.11 -5.51 -7.24
N TYR A 352 24.85 -6.55 -6.87
CA TYR A 352 26.21 -6.85 -7.35
C TYR A 352 26.38 -6.71 -8.87
N SER A 353 25.51 -7.34 -9.66
CA SER A 353 25.59 -7.32 -11.13
C SER A 353 25.46 -5.92 -11.75
N PHE A 354 24.81 -4.99 -11.04
CA PHE A 354 24.63 -3.62 -11.48
C PHE A 354 25.63 -2.65 -10.85
N VAL A 355 25.94 -2.79 -9.56
CA VAL A 355 26.87 -1.87 -8.87
C VAL A 355 28.34 -2.13 -9.22
N VAL A 356 28.74 -3.37 -9.52
CA VAL A 356 30.13 -3.66 -9.94
C VAL A 356 30.44 -3.06 -11.30
N SER A 357 29.47 -3.06 -12.22
CA SER A 357 29.63 -2.44 -13.54
C SER A 357 29.69 -0.91 -13.46
N ASN A 358 29.12 -0.30 -12.41
CA ASN A 358 29.07 1.15 -12.22
C ASN A 358 30.04 1.69 -11.15
N TYR A 359 30.69 0.83 -10.37
CA TYR A 359 31.64 1.16 -9.29
C TYR A 359 31.07 2.09 -8.20
N GLU A 360 29.77 1.98 -7.87
CA GLU A 360 29.11 2.79 -6.84
C GLU A 360 27.91 2.09 -6.20
N SER A 361 27.64 2.41 -4.92
CA SER A 361 26.41 2.01 -4.23
C SER A 361 25.18 2.73 -4.80
N LEU A 362 24.01 2.16 -4.57
CA LEU A 362 22.77 2.70 -5.10
C LEU A 362 22.35 3.95 -4.36
N LYS A 363 21.92 4.95 -5.14
CA LYS A 363 21.27 6.16 -4.66
C LYS A 363 19.80 5.91 -4.38
N LYS A 364 19.11 5.19 -5.26
CA LYS A 364 17.73 4.75 -5.01
C LYS A 364 17.56 3.28 -5.30
N CYS A 365 16.71 2.64 -4.52
CA CYS A 365 16.18 1.33 -4.87
C CYS A 365 14.75 1.17 -4.37
N SER A 366 13.96 0.34 -5.04
CA SER A 366 12.66 -0.07 -4.54
C SER A 366 12.36 -1.51 -4.92
N MET A 367 11.75 -2.24 -3.99
CA MET A 367 11.17 -3.56 -4.26
C MET A 367 9.65 -3.41 -4.27
N LYS A 368 9.01 -3.99 -5.29
CA LYS A 368 7.56 -3.93 -5.45
C LYS A 368 7.00 -5.26 -5.94
N ILE A 369 5.85 -5.67 -5.43
CA ILE A 369 5.21 -6.95 -5.74
C ILE A 369 3.85 -6.73 -6.41
N ARG A 370 3.44 -7.68 -7.24
CA ARG A 370 2.13 -7.66 -7.90
C ARG A 370 1.66 -9.08 -8.15
N PRO A 371 0.39 -9.42 -7.87
CA PRO A 371 -0.15 -10.72 -8.26
C PRO A 371 0.04 -10.98 -9.76
N ALA A 372 0.54 -12.16 -10.12
CA ALA A 372 0.55 -12.62 -11.49
C ALA A 372 -0.90 -12.89 -11.94
N ALA A 373 -1.18 -12.67 -13.23
CA ALA A 373 -2.53 -12.65 -13.79
C ALA A 373 -3.21 -14.02 -13.83
#